data_AF-A9I3T2-F1
#
_entry.id   AF-A9I3T2-F1
#
_cell.length_a   1.000
_cell.length_b   1.000
_cell.length_c   1.000
_cell.angle_alpha   90.00
_cell.angle_beta   90.00
_cell.angle_gamma   90.00
#
_symmetry.space_group_name_H-M   'P 1'
#
loop_
_entity.id
_entity.type
_entity.pdbx_description
1 polymer ?
#
loop_
_entity_poly.entity_id
_entity_poly.type
_entity_poly.pdbx_seq_one_letter_code
_entity_poly.pdbx_strand_id
1 'polypeptide(L)' 'MDQLIAAAARALAAGRPLEALKHVALRDDASGLALRGIAMAQLGDLERARAPIRSMA' A
#
# COMPACT_ATOMS: atom_id res chain seq x y z
N MET A 1 18.39 3.89 -9.85
CA MET A 1 17.39 3.91 -8.77
C MET A 1 16.12 3.27 -9.29
N ASP A 2 15.59 2.27 -8.61
CA ASP A 2 14.49 1.44 -9.13
C ASP A 2 13.19 2.24 -9.19
N GLN A 3 12.73 2.58 -10.40
CA GLN A 3 11.62 3.50 -10.61
C GLN A 3 10.30 2.96 -10.02
N LEU A 4 10.15 1.63 -9.93
CA LEU A 4 8.98 0.97 -9.36
C LEU A 4 8.93 1.10 -7.84
N ILE A 5 10.08 0.99 -7.17
CA ILE A 5 10.20 1.20 -5.71
C ILE A 5 9.80 2.64 -5.35
N ALA A 6 10.31 3.62 -6.10
CA ALA A 6 9.97 5.03 -5.88
C ALA A 6 8.48 5.32 -6.14
N ALA A 7 7.88 4.69 -7.15
CA ALA A 7 6.45 4.81 -7.42
C ALA A 7 5.61 4.19 -6.29
N ALA A 8 5.97 2.99 -5.82
CA ALA A 8 5.31 2.32 -4.72
C ALA A 8 5.38 3.13 -3.42
N ALA A 9 6.55 3.66 -3.07
CA ALA A 9 6.72 4.49 -1.88
C ALA A 9 5.84 5.76 -1.93
N ARG A 10 5.75 6.43 -3.09
CA ARG A 10 4.85 7.58 -3.28
C ARG A 10 3.38 7.20 -3.16
N ALA A 11 2.98 6.07 -3.73
CA ALA A 11 1.61 5.58 -3.62
C ALA A 11 1.22 5.28 -2.16
N LEU A 12 2.14 4.71 -1.38
CA LEU A 12 1.94 4.49 0.06
C LEU A 12 1.83 5.80 0.84
N ALA A 13 2.67 6.79 0.55
CA ALA A 13 2.58 8.11 1.19
C ALA A 13 1.25 8.83 0.87
N ALA A 14 0.65 8.54 -0.28
CA ALA A 14 -0.65 9.07 -0.68
C ALA A 14 -1.85 8.26 -0.15
N GLY A 15 -1.63 7.23 0.67
CA GLY A 15 -2.70 6.36 1.18
C GLY A 15 -3.33 5.47 0.10
N ARG A 16 -2.57 5.16 -0.96
CA ARG A 16 -3.01 4.31 -2.09
C ARG A 16 -2.25 2.96 -2.08
N PRO A 17 -2.45 2.11 -1.06
CA PRO A 17 -1.68 0.87 -0.91
C PRO A 17 -1.92 -0.16 -2.02
N LEU A 18 -3.10 -0.17 -2.66
CA LEU A 18 -3.35 -1.04 -3.82
C LEU A 18 -2.49 -0.67 -5.04
N GLU A 19 -2.25 0.63 -5.27
CA GLU A 19 -1.33 1.08 -6.32
C GLU A 19 0.11 0.70 -5.99
N ALA A 20 0.52 0.83 -4.73
CA ALA A 20 1.84 0.40 -4.30
C ALA A 20 2.05 -1.10 -4.55
N LEU A 21 1.06 -1.94 -4.19
CA LEU A 21 1.11 -3.38 -4.41
C LEU A 21 1.25 -3.72 -5.90
N LYS A 22 0.57 -3.02 -6.81
CA LYS A 22 0.73 -3.25 -8.27
C LYS A 22 2.19 -3.09 -8.74
N HIS A 23 2.94 -2.18 -8.13
CA HIS A 23 4.34 -1.94 -8.49
C HIS A 23 5.32 -2.97 -7.89
N VAL A 24 4.99 -3.60 -6.76
CA VAL A 24 5.90 -4.52 -6.04
C VAL A 24 5.40 -5.97 -5.95
N ALA A 25 4.21 -6.30 -6.45
CA ALA A 25 3.60 -7.64 -6.35
C ALA A 25 4.38 -8.76 -7.04
N LEU A 26 5.24 -8.43 -8.03
CA LEU A 26 6.07 -9.41 -8.75
C LEU A 26 7.53 -9.45 -8.24
N ARG A 27 7.84 -8.68 -7.18
CA ARG A 27 9.21 -8.52 -6.65
C ARG A 27 9.43 -9.19 -5.30
N ASP A 28 10.30 -10.19 -5.25
CA ASP A 28 10.62 -10.90 -4.01
C ASP A 28 11.95 -10.47 -3.37
N ASP A 29 12.48 -9.31 -3.78
CA ASP A 29 13.60 -8.68 -3.10
C ASP A 29 13.19 -8.03 -1.77
N ALA A 30 14.16 -7.80 -0.89
CA ALA A 30 13.93 -7.26 0.45
C ALA A 30 13.16 -5.92 0.45
N SER A 31 13.38 -5.05 -0.55
CA SER A 31 12.66 -3.77 -0.63
C SER A 31 11.22 -3.97 -1.09
N GLY A 32 10.99 -4.89 -2.05
CA GLY A 32 9.66 -5.28 -2.50
C GLY A 32 8.80 -5.86 -1.36
N LEU A 33 9.37 -6.76 -0.56
CA LEU A 33 8.70 -7.36 0.60
C LEU A 33 8.38 -6.33 1.68
N ALA A 34 9.31 -5.42 1.99
CA ALA A 34 9.07 -4.35 2.97
C ALA A 34 7.90 -3.45 2.55
N LEU A 35 7.85 -3.03 1.28
CA LEU A 35 6.77 -2.19 0.76
C LEU A 35 5.43 -2.92 0.71
N ARG A 36 5.40 -4.23 0.40
CA ARG A 36 4.18 -5.04 0.51
C ARG A 36 3.66 -5.07 1.95
N GLY A 37 4.54 -5.29 2.93
CA GLY A 37 4.16 -5.31 4.34
C GLY A 37 3.52 -3.98 4.78
N ILE A 38 4.12 -2.86 4.39
CA ILE A 38 3.57 -1.51 4.67
C ILE A 38 2.21 -1.33 3.98
N ALA A 39 2.08 -1.75 2.71
CA ALA A 39 0.83 -1.66 1.98
C ALA A 39 -0.30 -2.48 2.63
N MET A 40 0.00 -3.71 3.07
CA MET A 40 -0.94 -4.58 3.75
C MET A 40 -1.35 -4.04 5.12
N ALA A 41 -0.41 -3.45 5.87
CA ALA A 41 -0.73 -2.77 7.14
C ALA A 41 -1.69 -1.58 6.92
N GLN A 42 -1.42 -0.75 5.92
CA GLN A 42 -2.32 0.37 5.57
C GLN A 42 -3.71 -0.12 5.12
N LEU A 43 -3.82 -1.23 4.40
CA LEU A 43 -5.12 -1.80 4.03
C LEU A 43 -5.95 -2.21 5.25
N GLY A 44 -5.31 -2.79 6.28
CA GLY A 44 -5.99 -3.12 7.54
C GLY A 44 -6.53 -1.89 8.26
N ASP A 45 -5.79 -0.77 8.23
CA ASP A 45 -6.26 0.50 8.79
C ASP A 45 -7.31 1.19 7.90
N LEU A 46 -7.22 1.05 6.57
CA LEU A 46 -8.23 1.57 5.64
C LEU A 46 -9.59 0.87 5.80
N GLU A 47 -9.60 -0.45 6.00
CA GLU A 47 -10.81 -1.21 6.31
C GLU A 47 -11.45 -0.71 7.62
N ARG A 48 -10.65 -0.52 8.68
CA ARG A 48 -11.10 0.05 9.95
C ARG A 48 -11.62 1.48 9.82
N ALA A 49 -10.93 2.32 9.05
CA ALA A 49 -11.35 3.69 8.79
C ALA A 49 -12.62 3.77 7.94
N ARG A 50 -12.86 2.80 7.05
CA ARG A 50 -14.04 2.74 6.18
C ARG A 50 -15.32 2.26 6.89
N ALA A 51 -15.18 1.51 7.98
CA ALA A 51 -16.31 1.02 8.77
C ALA A 51 -17.25 2.13 9.31
N PRO A 52 -16.79 3.20 9.98
CA PRO A 52 -17.67 4.27 10.46
C PRO A 52 -18.31 5.06 9.32
N ILE A 53 -17.60 5.28 8.20
CA ILE A 53 -18.12 6.03 7.04
C ILE A 53 -19.31 5.31 6.39
N ARG A 54 -19.35 3.97 6.41
CA ARG A 54 -20.48 3.18 5.92
C ARG A 54 -21.68 3.20 6.88
N SER A 55 -21.45 3.44 8.17
CA SER A 55 -22.51 3.56 9.18
C SER A 55 -23.08 4.98 9.29
N MET A 56 -22.46 5.97 8.64
CA MET A 56 -22.93 7.35 8.56
C MET A 56 -23.77 7.64 7.29
N ALA A 57 -24.12 6.60 6.53
CA ALA A 57 -25.02 6.66 5.38
C ALA A 57 -26.35 5.98 5.73
#